data_AF-A0A512HR57-F1
#
_entry.id   AF-A0A512HR57-F1
#
_cell.length_a   1.000
_cell.length_b   1.000
_cell.length_c   1.000
_cell.angle_alpha   90.00
_cell.angle_beta   90.00
_cell.angle_gamma   90.00
#
_symmetry.space_group_name_H-M   'P 1'
#
loop_
_entity.id
_entity.type
_entity.pdbx_description
1 polymer ?
#
loop_
_entity_poly.entity_id
_entity_poly.type
_entity_poly.pdbx_seq_one_letter_code
_entity_poly.pdbx_strand_id
1 'polypeptide(L)'
;MTATRPVLFVYKEIVSGDLRKLLAESNDSKTGGGARDLRLPWKAFRPIMSQIFTKSGVGRGGKAIRIADVTYLDQDGRPKRTQLEYWPPTTARPAEDRIAKVHASPALGGQLPETDQGRVFVVFSKFDDGTVRCDYAYEDQLKAGLWAAEVRDAIFGCMSSAALGKGNRTVQGYHNFIDGTSYCHAD
;
A
#
# COMPACT_ATOMS: atom_id res chain seq x y z
N MET A 1 5.02 0.26 29.78
CA MET A 1 4.91 -0.41 28.47
C MET A 1 5.61 0.49 27.46
N THR A 2 6.63 -0.01 26.77
CA THR A 2 7.27 0.73 25.69
C THR A 2 6.26 0.87 24.56
N ALA A 3 6.06 2.10 24.04
CA ALA A 3 5.18 2.29 22.90
C ALA A 3 5.76 1.56 21.69
N THR A 4 4.96 0.71 21.05
CA THR A 4 5.27 0.03 19.78
C THR A 4 5.69 1.06 18.73
N ARG A 5 6.80 0.83 18.02
CA ARG A 5 7.37 1.78 17.04
C ARG A 5 7.30 1.24 15.63
N PRO A 6 7.04 2.09 14.62
CA PRO A 6 7.15 1.66 13.23
C PRO A 6 8.62 1.35 12.91
N VAL A 7 8.86 0.22 12.26
CA VAL A 7 10.19 -0.22 11.80
C VAL A 7 10.31 -0.19 10.28
N LEU A 8 9.19 -0.28 9.57
CA LEU A 8 9.15 -0.17 8.13
C LEU A 8 7.82 0.42 7.67
N PHE A 9 7.91 1.30 6.69
CA PHE A 9 6.79 1.98 6.06
C PHE A 9 6.90 1.87 4.54
N VAL A 10 5.80 1.56 3.87
CA VAL A 10 5.68 1.52 2.40
C VAL A 10 4.43 2.28 2.01
N TYR A 11 4.50 3.12 0.98
CA TYR A 11 3.36 3.87 0.47
C TYR A 11 3.28 3.80 -1.04
N LYS A 12 2.05 3.81 -1.55
CA LYS A 12 1.77 4.00 -2.95
C LYS A 12 0.50 4.82 -3.13
N GLU A 13 0.60 5.85 -3.94
CA GLU A 13 -0.55 6.65 -4.31
C GLU A 13 -1.55 5.85 -5.14
N ILE A 14 -2.83 6.13 -4.86
CA ILE A 14 -3.96 5.64 -5.61
C ILE A 14 -4.38 6.73 -6.58
N VAL A 15 -4.33 6.45 -7.88
CA VAL A 15 -4.78 7.43 -8.87
C VAL A 15 -6.26 7.31 -9.17
N SER A 16 -6.83 8.38 -9.72
CA SER A 16 -8.21 8.40 -10.20
C SER A 16 -8.52 7.29 -11.21
N GLY A 17 -7.54 6.83 -11.99
CA GLY A 17 -7.68 5.67 -12.86
C GLY A 17 -7.85 4.34 -12.10
N ASP A 18 -7.25 4.21 -10.92
CA ASP A 18 -7.47 3.06 -10.04
C ASP A 18 -8.85 3.18 -9.40
N LEU A 19 -9.19 4.34 -8.83
CA LEU A 19 -10.51 4.62 -8.24
C LEU A 19 -11.67 4.34 -9.20
N ARG A 20 -11.58 4.78 -10.47
CA ARG A 20 -12.61 4.51 -11.48
C ARG A 20 -12.79 3.02 -11.75
N LYS A 21 -11.71 2.23 -11.75
CA LYS A 21 -11.79 0.78 -11.94
C LYS A 21 -12.40 0.08 -10.73
N LEU A 22 -12.20 0.64 -9.54
CA LEU A 22 -12.86 0.16 -8.33
C LEU A 22 -14.36 0.47 -8.34
N LEU A 23 -14.76 1.66 -8.83
CA LEU A 23 -16.17 2.09 -8.95
C LEU A 23 -16.93 1.36 -10.07
N ALA A 24 -16.31 1.11 -11.23
CA ALA A 24 -17.00 0.55 -12.40
C ALA A 24 -17.59 -0.85 -12.14
N GLU A 25 -16.96 -1.67 -11.30
CA GLU A 25 -17.49 -3.00 -10.95
C GLU A 25 -18.61 -2.95 -9.90
N SER A 26 -18.83 -1.84 -9.18
CA SER A 26 -19.98 -1.73 -8.28
C SER A 26 -21.30 -1.52 -9.02
N ASN A 27 -21.25 -1.19 -10.33
CA ASN A 27 -22.44 -0.82 -11.11
C ASN A 27 -22.65 -1.57 -12.44
N ASP A 28 -21.68 -2.22 -13.10
CA ASP A 28 -22.00 -3.03 -14.30
C ASP A 28 -20.91 -4.00 -14.80
N SER A 29 -21.38 -5.16 -15.34
CA SER A 29 -20.72 -6.09 -16.27
C SER A 29 -19.79 -7.24 -15.79
N LYS A 30 -20.04 -8.43 -16.40
CA LYS A 30 -19.29 -9.71 -16.32
C LYS A 30 -18.19 -9.85 -17.38
N THR A 31 -17.35 -8.84 -17.61
CA THR A 31 -16.22 -8.95 -18.55
C THR A 31 -14.89 -8.85 -17.80
N GLY A 32 -14.12 -9.93 -17.85
CA GLY A 32 -12.84 -10.07 -17.14
C GLY A 32 -11.82 -9.01 -17.57
N GLY A 33 -11.53 -8.08 -16.67
CA GLY A 33 -10.57 -6.99 -16.86
C GLY A 33 -9.82 -6.68 -15.56
N GLY A 34 -8.99 -7.62 -15.09
CA GLY A 34 -8.29 -7.59 -13.80
C GLY A 34 -7.37 -6.39 -13.55
N ALA A 35 -7.95 -5.30 -13.06
CA ALA A 35 -7.24 -4.15 -12.53
C ALA A 35 -7.60 -3.94 -11.05
N ARG A 36 -7.07 -4.83 -10.21
CA ARG A 36 -7.39 -4.91 -8.77
C ARG A 36 -6.17 -4.88 -7.85
N ASP A 37 -5.00 -5.07 -8.44
CA ASP A 37 -3.78 -5.32 -7.70
C ASP A 37 -2.94 -4.05 -7.61
N LEU A 38 -2.49 -3.74 -6.40
CA LEU A 38 -1.53 -2.67 -6.16
C LEU A 38 -0.17 -3.12 -6.67
N ARG A 39 0.34 -2.46 -7.70
CA ARG A 39 1.55 -2.89 -8.39
C ARG A 39 2.76 -2.08 -8.00
N LEU A 40 3.89 -2.75 -7.86
CA LEU A 40 5.15 -2.17 -7.42
C LEU A 40 6.30 -2.70 -8.30
N PRO A 41 7.25 -1.84 -8.71
CA PRO A 41 8.46 -2.26 -9.40
C PRO A 41 9.23 -3.29 -8.58
N TRP A 42 9.31 -4.53 -9.07
CA TRP A 42 9.75 -5.65 -8.22
C TRP A 42 11.21 -5.47 -7.75
N LYS A 43 12.08 -4.90 -8.59
CA LYS A 43 13.50 -4.71 -8.27
C LYS A 43 13.70 -3.81 -7.05
N ALA A 44 12.93 -2.74 -6.95
CA ALA A 44 13.05 -1.76 -5.88
C ALA A 44 12.30 -2.20 -4.61
N PHE A 45 11.12 -2.81 -4.76
CA PHE A 45 10.23 -3.06 -3.62
C PHE A 45 10.30 -4.47 -3.05
N ARG A 46 10.65 -5.50 -3.83
CA ARG A 46 10.58 -6.89 -3.35
C ARG A 46 11.39 -7.16 -2.07
N PRO A 47 12.61 -6.63 -1.88
CA PRO A 47 13.35 -6.85 -0.63
C PRO A 47 12.58 -6.34 0.59
N ILE A 48 12.02 -5.13 0.49
CA ILE A 48 11.24 -4.50 1.56
C ILE A 48 9.89 -5.17 1.78
N MET A 49 9.16 -5.46 0.69
CA MET A 49 7.87 -6.15 0.76
C MET A 49 7.99 -7.55 1.36
N SER A 50 9.13 -8.23 1.19
CA SER A 50 9.39 -9.53 1.80
C SER A 50 9.51 -9.48 3.33
N GLN A 51 9.81 -8.30 3.89
CA GLN A 51 9.83 -8.07 5.34
C GLN A 51 8.44 -7.88 5.95
N ILE A 52 7.45 -7.50 5.12
CA ILE A 52 6.04 -7.33 5.50
C ILE A 52 5.27 -8.63 5.25
N PHE A 53 5.41 -9.19 4.05
CA PHE A 53 4.77 -10.44 3.64
C PHE A 53 5.72 -11.59 3.95
N THR A 54 5.74 -12.04 5.19
CA THR A 54 6.78 -12.97 5.70
C THR A 54 6.43 -14.44 5.48
N LYS A 55 5.14 -14.77 5.34
CA LYS A 55 4.69 -16.16 5.20
C LYS A 55 4.72 -16.59 3.74
N SER A 56 5.06 -17.86 3.50
CA SER A 56 4.89 -18.49 2.19
C SER A 56 3.46 -18.98 2.00
N GLY A 57 2.97 -18.94 0.77
CA GLY A 57 1.67 -19.49 0.40
C GLY A 57 1.64 -19.97 -1.05
N VAL A 58 0.53 -20.60 -1.43
CA VAL A 58 0.28 -21.05 -2.79
C VAL A 58 -1.00 -20.38 -3.29
N GLY A 59 -0.84 -19.50 -4.28
CA GLY A 59 -1.94 -18.84 -4.94
C GLY A 59 -2.60 -19.71 -6.02
N ARG A 60 -3.67 -19.19 -6.60
CA ARG A 60 -4.32 -19.74 -7.81
C ARG A 60 -3.30 -20.20 -8.86
N GLY A 61 -3.52 -21.40 -9.39
CA GLY A 61 -2.65 -22.00 -10.41
C GLY A 61 -1.33 -22.57 -9.85
N GLY A 62 -1.25 -22.81 -8.53
CA GLY A 62 -0.08 -23.43 -7.89
C GLY A 62 1.11 -22.48 -7.75
N LYS A 63 0.92 -21.18 -7.96
CA LYS A 63 2.03 -20.21 -7.95
C LYS A 63 2.44 -19.89 -6.50
N ALA A 64 3.73 -19.93 -6.23
CA ALA A 64 4.27 -19.46 -4.96
C ALA A 64 3.97 -17.95 -4.77
N ILE A 65 3.43 -17.61 -3.61
CA ILE A 65 3.10 -16.24 -3.18
C ILE A 65 3.64 -15.99 -1.78
N ARG A 66 3.66 -14.72 -1.36
CA ARG A 66 3.93 -14.33 0.02
C ARG A 66 2.67 -13.77 0.66
N ILE A 67 2.51 -13.98 1.96
CA ILE A 67 1.31 -13.59 2.72
C ILE A 67 1.72 -12.72 3.92
N ALA A 68 0.94 -11.68 4.19
CA ALA A 68 1.00 -10.89 5.41
C ALA A 68 -0.31 -11.06 6.19
N ASP A 69 -0.22 -11.27 7.51
CA ASP A 69 -1.35 -11.06 8.40
C ASP A 69 -1.40 -9.56 8.75
N VAL A 70 -2.46 -8.88 8.35
CA VAL A 70 -2.66 -7.45 8.59
C VAL A 70 -3.66 -7.26 9.71
N THR A 71 -3.30 -6.44 10.70
CA THR A 71 -4.17 -6.00 11.78
C THR A 71 -4.83 -4.68 11.39
N TYR A 72 -6.13 -4.57 11.65
CA TYR A 72 -6.92 -3.36 11.42
C TYR A 72 -7.92 -3.18 12.57
N LEU A 73 -8.49 -1.98 12.69
CA LEU A 73 -9.57 -1.72 13.65
C LEU A 73 -10.91 -1.85 12.92
N ASP A 74 -11.85 -2.60 13.50
CA ASP A 74 -13.23 -2.62 13.00
C ASP A 74 -13.98 -1.34 13.38
N GLN A 75 -15.25 -1.24 12.98
CA GLN A 75 -16.11 -0.06 13.23
C GLN A 75 -16.28 0.25 14.73
N ASP A 76 -16.09 -0.74 15.61
CA ASP A 76 -16.15 -0.58 17.06
C ASP A 76 -14.78 -0.26 17.67
N GLY A 77 -13.75 -0.03 16.84
CA GLY A 77 -12.39 0.21 17.27
C GLY A 77 -11.67 -1.04 17.79
N ARG A 78 -12.19 -2.25 17.55
CA ARG A 78 -11.58 -3.49 18.02
C ARG A 78 -10.58 -4.02 17.00
N PRO A 79 -9.42 -4.52 17.45
CA PRO A 79 -8.44 -5.10 16.54
C PRO A 79 -8.95 -6.40 15.93
N LYS A 80 -8.88 -6.48 14.60
CA LYS A 80 -9.17 -7.65 13.77
C LYS A 80 -7.96 -7.96 12.89
N ARG A 81 -7.97 -9.16 12.29
CA ARG A 81 -6.92 -9.59 11.36
C ARG A 81 -7.53 -10.01 10.02
N THR A 82 -6.79 -9.76 8.95
CA THR A 82 -7.06 -10.26 7.61
C THR A 82 -5.75 -10.66 6.94
N GLN A 83 -5.81 -11.34 5.80
CA GLN A 83 -4.63 -11.71 5.03
C GLN A 83 -4.58 -10.95 3.72
N LEU A 84 -3.37 -10.56 3.34
CA LEU A 84 -3.07 -10.02 2.02
C LEU A 84 -2.04 -10.89 1.32
N GLU A 85 -2.17 -10.97 0.00
CA GLU A 85 -1.31 -11.78 -0.85
C GLU A 85 -0.42 -10.89 -1.72
N TYR A 86 0.88 -11.15 -1.69
CA TYR A 86 1.89 -10.54 -2.53
C TYR A 86 2.36 -11.54 -3.58
N TRP A 87 2.14 -11.18 -4.83
CA TRP A 87 2.30 -12.03 -5.99
C TRP A 87 3.50 -11.60 -6.83
N PRO A 88 4.32 -12.55 -7.29
CA PRO A 88 5.44 -12.27 -8.18
C PRO A 88 4.96 -11.91 -9.61
N PRO A 89 5.87 -11.40 -10.48
CA PRO A 89 5.55 -10.87 -11.79
C PRO A 89 4.94 -11.93 -12.70
N THR A 90 4.23 -11.48 -13.71
CA THR A 90 3.65 -12.35 -14.75
C THR A 90 4.41 -12.17 -16.07
N THR A 91 4.18 -13.06 -17.02
CA THR A 91 4.72 -12.93 -18.38
C THR A 91 4.28 -11.63 -19.04
N ALA A 92 3.02 -11.22 -18.83
CA ALA A 92 2.48 -9.96 -19.35
C ALA A 92 3.04 -8.71 -18.65
N ARG A 93 3.53 -8.85 -17.41
CA ARG A 93 4.09 -7.74 -16.61
C ARG A 93 5.32 -8.21 -15.85
N PRO A 94 6.46 -8.39 -16.53
CA PRO A 94 7.67 -8.99 -15.93
C PRO A 94 8.39 -8.04 -14.95
N ALA A 95 8.04 -6.75 -14.96
CA ALA A 95 8.70 -5.70 -14.16
C ALA A 95 7.96 -5.37 -12.85
N GLU A 96 6.79 -5.95 -12.60
CA GLU A 96 5.93 -5.56 -11.47
C GLU A 96 5.55 -6.76 -10.60
N ASP A 97 5.80 -6.65 -9.29
CA ASP A 97 5.08 -7.47 -8.31
C ASP A 97 3.73 -6.81 -8.00
N ARG A 98 2.85 -7.53 -7.31
CA ARG A 98 1.51 -7.01 -7.02
C ARG A 98 0.90 -7.52 -5.72
N ILE A 99 0.18 -6.67 -5.02
CA ILE A 99 -0.65 -7.04 -3.87
C ILE A 99 -2.07 -7.22 -4.37
N ALA A 100 -2.61 -8.44 -4.27
CA ALA A 100 -3.90 -8.74 -4.85
C ALA A 100 -5.06 -8.13 -4.04
N LYS A 101 -6.03 -7.54 -4.75
CA LYS A 101 -7.32 -7.07 -4.18
C LYS A 101 -7.19 -6.20 -2.92
N VAL A 102 -6.15 -5.37 -2.82
CA VAL A 102 -5.89 -4.59 -1.59
C VAL A 102 -7.09 -3.73 -1.17
N HIS A 103 -7.79 -3.13 -2.14
CA HIS A 103 -8.98 -2.30 -1.95
C HIS A 103 -10.19 -3.05 -1.35
N ALA A 104 -10.27 -4.37 -1.58
CA ALA A 104 -11.35 -5.20 -1.05
C ALA A 104 -10.99 -5.78 0.32
N SER A 105 -9.81 -5.43 0.84
CA SER A 105 -9.37 -5.88 2.15
C SER A 105 -10.24 -5.26 3.24
N PRO A 106 -10.70 -6.03 4.22
CA PRO A 106 -11.30 -5.49 5.43
C PRO A 106 -10.42 -4.45 6.14
N ALA A 107 -9.09 -4.54 5.97
CA ALA A 107 -8.15 -3.59 6.58
C ALA A 107 -8.29 -2.16 6.04
N LEU A 108 -8.77 -2.01 4.81
CA LEU A 108 -9.05 -0.71 4.20
C LEU A 108 -10.56 -0.38 4.28
N GLY A 109 -11.26 -0.95 5.26
CA GLY A 109 -12.69 -0.72 5.49
C GLY A 109 -13.62 -1.48 4.51
N GLY A 110 -13.07 -2.27 3.59
CA GLY A 110 -13.85 -2.93 2.54
C GLY A 110 -14.59 -1.95 1.61
N GLN A 111 -14.22 -0.67 1.65
CA GLN A 111 -14.83 0.44 0.92
C GLN A 111 -13.74 1.25 0.19
N LEU A 112 -14.18 2.06 -0.76
CA LEU A 112 -13.27 2.95 -1.50
C LEU A 112 -12.79 4.08 -0.60
N PRO A 113 -11.55 4.58 -0.80
CA PRO A 113 -11.09 5.72 -0.05
C PRO A 113 -11.91 6.97 -0.40
N GLU A 114 -12.00 7.88 0.55
CA GLU A 114 -12.57 9.21 0.33
C GLU A 114 -11.72 9.99 -0.69
N THR A 115 -12.36 10.70 -1.62
CA THR A 115 -11.66 11.34 -2.74
C THR A 115 -11.59 12.85 -2.64
N ASP A 116 -12.14 13.43 -1.57
CA ASP A 116 -12.22 14.85 -1.28
C ASP A 116 -11.16 15.33 -0.26
N GLN A 117 -10.27 14.44 0.21
CA GLN A 117 -9.19 14.74 1.17
C GLN A 117 -7.79 14.86 0.52
N GLY A 118 -7.74 15.35 -0.74
CA GLY A 118 -6.52 15.45 -1.52
C GLY A 118 -6.03 14.11 -2.09
N ARG A 119 -4.70 13.96 -2.28
CA ARG A 119 -4.11 12.69 -2.75
C ARG A 119 -4.29 11.58 -1.71
N VAL A 120 -4.50 10.35 -2.19
CA VAL A 120 -4.73 9.16 -1.35
C VAL A 120 -3.60 8.16 -1.54
N PHE A 121 -3.13 7.57 -0.46
CA PHE A 121 -2.08 6.56 -0.47
C PHE A 121 -2.54 5.29 0.24
N VAL A 122 -2.28 4.12 -0.35
CA VAL A 122 -2.23 2.88 0.43
C VAL A 122 -0.91 2.86 1.18
N VAL A 123 -0.99 2.70 2.49
CA VAL A 123 0.16 2.60 3.37
C VAL A 123 0.23 1.21 3.96
N PHE A 124 1.45 0.66 4.07
CA PHE A 124 1.76 -0.49 4.90
C PHE A 124 2.76 -0.09 5.97
N SER A 125 2.41 -0.34 7.23
CA SER A 125 3.26 -0.07 8.37
C SER A 125 3.55 -1.36 9.11
N LYS A 126 4.84 -1.70 9.25
CA LYS A 126 5.31 -2.79 10.10
C LYS A 126 5.92 -2.20 11.36
N PHE A 127 5.60 -2.80 12.49
CA PHE A 127 6.02 -2.38 13.80
C PHE A 127 7.05 -3.36 14.41
N ASP A 128 7.77 -2.90 15.43
CA ASP A 128 8.81 -3.67 16.14
C ASP A 128 8.28 -4.91 16.86
N ASP A 129 7.02 -4.88 17.30
CA ASP A 129 6.31 -6.05 17.84
C ASP A 129 5.85 -7.05 16.77
N GLY A 130 6.16 -6.79 15.49
CA GLY A 130 5.79 -7.62 14.35
C GLY A 130 4.40 -7.37 13.78
N THR A 131 3.62 -6.46 14.38
CA THR A 131 2.32 -6.03 13.84
C THR A 131 2.52 -5.42 12.47
N VAL A 132 1.64 -5.79 11.53
CA VAL A 132 1.52 -5.13 10.23
C VAL A 132 0.15 -4.47 10.15
N ARG A 133 0.09 -3.22 9.71
CA ARG A 133 -1.15 -2.50 9.38
C ARG A 133 -1.16 -2.09 7.91
N CYS A 134 -2.36 -1.93 7.38
CA CYS A 134 -2.59 -1.39 6.05
C CYS A 134 -3.72 -0.37 6.15
N ASP A 135 -3.45 0.85 5.73
CA ASP A 135 -4.31 2.01 5.99
C ASP A 135 -4.36 2.93 4.76
N TYR A 136 -5.39 3.77 4.66
CA TYR A 136 -5.38 4.91 3.75
C TYR A 136 -4.79 6.13 4.44
N ALA A 137 -3.75 6.71 3.85
CA ALA A 137 -3.27 8.03 4.23
C ALA A 137 -3.79 9.06 3.22
N TYR A 138 -4.36 10.14 3.74
CA TYR A 138 -4.90 11.23 2.94
C TYR A 138 -4.00 12.45 3.06
N GLU A 139 -3.79 13.17 1.97
CA GLU A 139 -2.93 14.35 1.92
C GLU A 139 -3.31 15.40 2.97
N ASP A 140 -4.60 15.64 3.17
CA ASP A 140 -5.05 16.63 4.13
C ASP A 140 -4.85 16.19 5.59
N GLN A 141 -4.91 14.88 5.87
CA GLN A 141 -4.56 14.33 7.18
C GLN A 141 -3.05 14.40 7.46
N LEU A 142 -2.23 14.21 6.42
CA LEU A 142 -0.79 14.39 6.49
C LEU A 142 -0.44 15.86 6.79
N LYS A 143 -1.13 16.81 6.15
CA LYS A 143 -0.99 18.26 6.43
C LYS A 143 -1.44 18.62 7.85
N ALA A 144 -2.53 18.02 8.32
CA ALA A 144 -3.08 18.25 9.66
C ALA A 144 -2.26 17.62 10.80
N GLY A 145 -1.22 16.84 10.49
CA GLY A 145 -0.36 16.22 11.51
C GLY A 145 -1.00 15.02 12.21
N LEU A 146 -2.01 14.39 11.59
CA LEU A 146 -2.66 13.19 12.12
C LEU A 146 -1.80 11.92 11.94
N TRP A 147 -0.78 12.01 11.08
CA TRP A 147 0.23 10.98 10.86
C TRP A 147 1.54 11.35 11.54
N ALA A 148 2.32 10.34 11.90
CA ALA A 148 3.68 10.54 12.40
C ALA A 148 4.50 11.40 11.42
N ALA A 149 5.33 12.29 11.95
CA ALA A 149 6.08 13.27 11.16
C ALA A 149 6.94 12.60 10.09
N GLU A 150 7.52 11.45 10.41
CA GLU A 150 8.38 10.70 9.50
C GLU A 150 7.60 10.13 8.29
N VAL A 151 6.35 9.69 8.50
CA VAL A 151 5.47 9.23 7.42
C VAL A 151 5.10 10.40 6.51
N ARG A 152 4.69 11.53 7.11
CA ARG A 152 4.37 12.77 6.41
C ARG A 152 5.55 13.25 5.57
N ASP A 153 6.72 13.36 6.18
CA ASP A 153 7.92 13.93 5.56
C ASP A 153 8.44 13.05 4.43
N ALA A 154 8.35 11.72 4.57
CA ALA A 154 8.69 10.80 3.49
C ALA A 154 7.77 10.97 2.26
N ILE A 155 6.45 11.04 2.46
CA ILE A 155 5.48 11.22 1.37
C ILE A 155 5.67 12.60 0.72
N PHE A 156 5.70 13.67 1.50
CA PHE A 156 5.84 15.03 0.97
C PHE A 156 7.18 15.27 0.31
N GLY A 157 8.28 14.78 0.88
CA GLY A 157 9.59 14.86 0.23
C GLY A 157 9.59 14.16 -1.13
N CYS A 158 8.88 13.05 -1.25
CA CYS A 158 8.72 12.36 -2.53
C CYS A 158 7.84 13.14 -3.52
N MET A 159 6.71 13.69 -3.06
CA MET A 159 5.83 14.54 -3.88
C MET A 159 6.55 15.79 -4.40
N SER A 160 7.29 16.48 -3.53
CA SER A 160 8.10 17.65 -3.91
C SER A 160 9.16 17.29 -4.95
N SER A 161 9.87 16.16 -4.73
CA SER A 161 10.88 15.67 -5.69
C SER A 161 10.26 15.33 -7.05
N ALA A 162 9.07 14.73 -7.06
CA ALA A 162 8.33 14.41 -8.27
C ALA A 162 7.92 15.67 -9.06
N ALA A 163 7.43 16.69 -8.35
CA ALA A 163 6.98 17.95 -8.92
C ALA A 163 8.11 18.72 -9.60
N LEU A 164 9.32 18.71 -9.02
CA LEU A 164 10.52 19.35 -9.59
C LEU A 164 10.97 18.71 -10.90
N GLY A 165 10.77 17.40 -11.05
CA GLY A 165 11.27 16.65 -12.20
C GLY A 165 10.42 16.81 -13.45
N LYS A 166 9.11 16.54 -13.36
CA LYS A 166 8.26 16.29 -14.55
C LYS A 166 6.73 16.42 -14.29
N GLY A 167 6.28 17.31 -13.39
CA GLY A 167 4.85 17.58 -13.11
C GLY A 167 4.21 16.74 -11.99
N ASN A 168 2.88 16.81 -11.82
CA ASN A 168 2.13 16.13 -10.75
C ASN A 168 1.99 14.61 -11.00
N ARG A 169 3.11 13.90 -10.83
CA ARG A 169 3.24 12.45 -11.03
C ARG A 169 2.77 11.65 -9.85
N THR A 170 2.46 10.39 -10.13
CA THR A 170 2.11 9.43 -9.09
C THR A 170 3.33 9.07 -8.28
N VAL A 171 3.21 8.98 -6.95
CA VAL A 171 4.35 8.66 -6.10
C VAL A 171 4.18 7.35 -5.33
N GLN A 172 5.29 6.66 -5.14
CA GLN A 172 5.39 5.45 -4.34
C GLN A 172 6.77 5.36 -3.72
N GLY A 173 6.88 4.71 -2.57
CA GLY A 173 8.15 4.64 -1.87
C GLY A 173 8.08 3.81 -0.60
N TYR A 174 9.20 3.83 0.12
CA TYR A 174 9.31 3.21 1.43
C TYR A 174 10.35 3.93 2.28
N HIS A 175 10.25 3.72 3.59
CA HIS A 175 11.24 4.11 4.57
C HIS A 175 11.43 2.98 5.58
N ASN A 176 12.67 2.52 5.74
CA ASN A 176 13.05 1.53 6.74
C ASN A 176 13.73 2.24 7.92
N PHE A 177 13.07 2.25 9.07
CA PHE A 177 13.52 2.96 10.26
C PHE A 177 14.68 2.26 10.97
N ILE A 178 14.96 0.99 10.63
CA ILE A 178 16.05 0.22 11.25
C ILE A 178 17.41 0.68 10.71
N ASP A 179 17.52 0.86 9.40
CA ASP A 179 18.78 1.18 8.70
C ASP A 179 18.76 2.58 8.04
N GLY A 180 17.65 3.31 8.14
CA GLY A 180 17.45 4.64 7.55
C GLY A 180 17.26 4.61 6.03
N THR A 181 17.20 3.43 5.40
CA THR A 181 17.07 3.35 3.94
C THR A 181 15.72 3.85 3.48
N SER A 182 15.73 4.64 2.41
CA SER A 182 14.54 5.27 1.85
C SER A 182 14.55 5.14 0.33
N TYR A 183 13.36 5.05 -0.23
CA TYR A 183 13.18 5.07 -1.67
C TYR A 183 11.95 5.89 -2.02
N CYS A 184 12.08 6.71 -3.05
CA CYS A 184 11.00 7.45 -3.67
C CYS A 184 11.04 7.23 -5.17
N HIS A 185 9.88 6.99 -5.77
CA HIS A 185 9.69 6.89 -7.19
C HIS A 185 8.47 7.68 -7.63
N ALA A 186 8.64 8.43 -8.70
CA ALA A 186 7.59 9.18 -9.37
C ALA A 186 7.37 8.63 -10.78
N ASP A 187 6.20 8.06 -11.01
CA ASP A 187 5.74 7.58 -12.32
C ASP A 187 4.74 8.57 -12.93
#